data_AF-A0A9D8ALM3-F1
#
_entry.id   AF-A0A9D8ALM3-F1
#
_cell.length_a   1.000
_cell.length_b   1.000
_cell.length_c   1.000
_cell.angle_alpha   90.00
_cell.angle_beta   90.00
_cell.angle_gamma   90.00
#
_symmetry.space_group_name_H-M   'P 1'
#
loop_
_entity.id
_entity.type
_entity.pdbx_description
1 polymer ?
#
loop_
_entity_poly.entity_id
_entity_poly.type
_entity_poly.pdbx_seq_one_letter_code
_entity_poly.pdbx_strand_id
1 'polypeptide(L)' 'MVLQEIIDDIHALKEDLESYERKYGVLSETFYESYINGEAPEDENWVLDWSDWAGAYKIWLRRQEQYRETIS' A
#
# COMPACT_ATOMS: atom_id res chain seq x y z
N MET A 1 -3.83 11.15 -18.34
CA MET A 1 -4.47 10.62 -17.12
C MET A 1 -5.62 11.54 -16.77
N VAL A 2 -6.81 10.99 -16.60
CA VAL A 2 -8.00 11.73 -16.14
C VAL A 2 -8.03 11.66 -14.61
N LEU A 3 -8.38 12.74 -13.92
CA LEU A 3 -8.46 12.79 -12.45
C LEU A 3 -9.27 11.61 -11.85
N GLN A 4 -10.35 11.20 -12.53
CA GLN A 4 -11.16 10.07 -12.13
C GLN A 4 -10.37 8.74 -12.12
N GLU A 5 -9.47 8.52 -13.09
CA GLU A 5 -8.62 7.32 -13.13
C GLU A 5 -7.68 7.27 -11.91
N ILE A 6 -7.17 8.43 -11.46
CA ILE A 6 -6.33 8.49 -10.25
C ILE A 6 -7.14 8.12 -9.01
N ILE A 7 -8.36 8.63 -8.91
CA ILE A 7 -9.26 8.37 -7.79
C ILE A 7 -9.64 6.89 -7.74
N ASP A 8 -10.01 6.32 -8.89
CA ASP A 8 -10.39 4.91 -9.00
C ASP A 8 -9.19 3.99 -8.63
N ASP A 9 -7.99 4.32 -9.12
CA ASP A 9 -6.76 3.60 -8.75
C ASP A 9 -6.47 3.68 -7.24
N ILE A 10 -6.64 4.85 -6.62
CA ILE A 10 -6.45 5.04 -5.16
C ILE A 10 -7.41 4.14 -4.38
N HIS A 11 -8.68 4.05 -4.81
CA HIS A 11 -9.67 3.22 -4.13
C HIS A 11 -9.40 1.73 -4.30
N ALA A 12 -9.08 1.27 -5.53
CA ALA A 12 -8.75 -0.12 -5.78
C ALA A 12 -7.53 -0.57 -4.96
N LEU A 13 -6.45 0.21 -4.98
CA LEU A 13 -5.24 -0.09 -4.20
C LEU A 13 -5.51 -0.08 -2.69
N LYS A 14 -6.42 0.77 -2.21
CA LYS A 14 -6.81 0.77 -0.80
C LYS A 14 -7.55 -0.51 -0.40
N GLU A 15 -8.45 -1.02 -1.24
CA GLU A 15 -9.14 -2.29 -0.99
C GLU A 15 -8.17 -3.48 -0.95
N ASP A 16 -7.16 -3.47 -1.84
CA ASP A 16 -6.09 -4.47 -1.83
C ASP A 16 -5.30 -4.41 -0.51
N LEU A 17 -4.89 -3.21 -0.09
CA LEU A 17 -4.16 -3.00 1.17
C LEU A 17 -4.99 -3.45 2.38
N GLU A 18 -6.27 -3.09 2.46
CA GLU A 18 -7.17 -3.50 3.54
C GLU A 18 -7.32 -5.03 3.62
N SER A 19 -7.19 -5.75 2.50
CA SER A 19 -7.24 -7.21 2.49
C SER A 19 -6.03 -7.81 3.22
N TYR A 20 -4.84 -7.24 3.04
CA TYR A 20 -3.65 -7.62 3.80
C TYR A 20 -3.76 -7.23 5.27
N GLU A 21 -4.25 -6.02 5.58
CA GLU A 21 -4.43 -5.56 6.96
C GLU A 21 -5.37 -6.47 7.75
N ARG A 22 -6.46 -6.92 7.13
CA ARG A 22 -7.40 -7.87 7.75
C ARG A 22 -6.79 -9.27 7.90
N LYS A 23 -5.97 -9.69 6.94
CA LYS A 23 -5.30 -11.00 6.97
C LYS A 23 -4.26 -11.08 8.10
N TYR A 24 -3.51 -10.01 8.33
CA TYR A 24 -2.39 -9.99 9.27
C TYR A 24 -2.67 -9.23 10.58
N GLY A 25 -3.78 -8.49 10.67
CA GLY A 25 -4.18 -7.77 11.88
C GLY A 25 -3.36 -6.52 12.20
N VAL A 26 -2.67 -5.95 11.21
CA VAL A 26 -1.77 -4.79 11.37
C VAL A 26 -2.02 -3.82 10.22
N LEU A 27 -1.92 -2.51 10.49
CA LEU A 27 -2.13 -1.46 9.48
C LEU A 27 -0.94 -1.33 8.53
N SER A 28 -1.22 -0.96 7.28
CA SER A 28 -0.18 -0.80 6.23
C SER A 28 0.88 0.23 6.60
N GLU A 29 0.53 1.28 7.35
CA GLU A 29 1.50 2.28 7.81
C GLU A 29 2.53 1.66 8.77
N THR A 30 2.07 0.93 9.79
CA THR A 30 2.94 0.21 10.74
C THR A 30 3.82 -0.81 10.02
N PHE A 31 3.27 -1.51 9.03
CA PHE A 31 4.05 -2.42 8.19
C PHE A 31 5.13 -1.71 7.39
N TYR A 32 4.82 -0.54 6.84
CA TYR A 32 5.73 0.20 5.99
C TYR A 32 6.94 0.75 6.75
N GLU A 33 6.74 1.15 8.01
CA GLU A 33 7.82 1.56 8.89
C GLU A 33 8.82 0.43 9.11
N SER A 34 8.36 -0.77 9.49
CA SER A 34 9.22 -1.95 9.64
C SER A 34 9.91 -2.33 8.32
N TYR A 35 9.21 -2.25 7.19
CA TYR A 35 9.80 -2.47 5.86
C TYR A 35 10.95 -1.52 5.55
N ILE A 36 10.80 -0.21 5.81
CA ILE A 36 11.86 0.78 5.58
C ILE A 36 13.05 0.53 6.51
N ASN A 37 12.79 0.09 7.75
CA ASN A 37 13.83 -0.16 8.74
C ASN A 37 14.61 -1.47 8.49
N GLY A 38 14.20 -2.29 7.50
CA GLY A 38 14.83 -3.57 7.19
C GLY A 38 14.50 -4.66 8.21
N GLU A 39 13.45 -4.46 9.00
CA GLU A 39 12.94 -5.46 9.93
C GLU A 39 12.12 -6.47 9.12
N ALA A 40 12.60 -7.71 9.07
CA ALA A 40 11.83 -8.79 8.47
C ALA A 40 10.62 -9.10 9.38
N PRO A 41 9.44 -9.39 8.79
CA PRO A 41 8.34 -9.89 9.59
C PRO A 41 8.75 -11.17 10.32
N GLU A 42 8.35 -11.31 11.59
CA GLU A 42 8.69 -12.47 12.44
C GLU A 42 8.08 -13.78 11.92
N ASP A 43 7.04 -13.71 11.09
CA ASP A 43 6.29 -14.85 10.58
C ASP A 43 6.62 -15.11 9.09
N GLU A 44 7.17 -16.29 8.80
CA GLU A 44 7.56 -16.74 7.46
C GLU A 44 6.37 -16.81 6.48
N ASN A 45 5.13 -16.95 6.98
CA ASN A 45 3.93 -16.93 6.14
C ASN A 45 3.73 -15.59 5.42
N TRP A 46 4.44 -14.54 5.84
CA TRP A 46 4.24 -13.19 5.36
C TRP A 46 5.17 -12.88 4.18
N VAL A 47 6.31 -13.57 4.08
CA VAL A 47 7.35 -13.34 3.06
C VAL A 47 6.80 -13.41 1.64
N LEU A 48 5.80 -14.28 1.39
CA LEU A 48 5.19 -14.46 0.07
C LEU A 48 4.33 -13.27 -0.34
N ASP A 49 3.46 -12.79 0.54
CA ASP A 49 2.54 -11.68 0.25
C ASP A 49 3.19 -10.31 0.47
N TRP A 50 4.35 -10.27 1.13
CA TRP A 50 5.10 -9.07 1.48
C TRP A 50 5.49 -8.23 0.26
N SER A 51 5.97 -8.88 -0.80
CA SER A 51 6.43 -8.17 -2.00
C SER A 51 5.27 -7.53 -2.76
N ASP A 52 4.13 -8.21 -2.80
CA ASP A 52 2.92 -7.75 -3.48
C ASP A 52 2.28 -6.59 -2.71
N TRP A 53 2.16 -6.72 -1.38
CA TRP A 53 1.71 -5.64 -0.51
C TRP A 53 2.61 -4.39 -0.63
N ALA A 54 3.94 -4.56 -0.56
CA ALA A 54 4.87 -3.43 -0.65
C ALA A 54 4.81 -2.74 -2.02
N GLY A 55 4.56 -3.50 -3.09
CA GLY A 55 4.29 -2.98 -4.42
C GLY A 55 3.02 -2.14 -4.46
N ALA A 56 1.91 -2.69 -3.99
CA ALA A 56 0.61 -1.99 -3.94
C ALA A 56 0.70 -0.70 -3.12
N TYR A 57 1.35 -0.75 -1.95
CA TYR A 57 1.48 0.40 -1.06
C TYR A 57 2.29 1.55 -1.69
N LYS A 58 3.40 1.24 -2.34
CA LYS A 58 4.21 2.26 -3.05
C LYS A 58 3.46 2.90 -4.21
N ILE A 59 2.68 2.11 -4.96
CA ILE A 59 1.85 2.65 -6.05
C ILE A 59 0.76 3.55 -5.47
N TRP A 60 0.12 3.14 -4.37
CA TRP A 60 -0.91 3.93 -3.70
C TRP A 60 -0.39 5.29 -3.26
N LEU A 61 0.78 5.35 -2.59
CA LEU A 61 1.43 6.61 -2.20
C LEU A 61 1.69 7.52 -3.41
N ARG A 62 2.20 6.95 -4.51
CA ARG A 62 2.44 7.70 -5.75
C ARG A 62 1.15 8.23 -6.37
N ARG A 63 0.07 7.46 -6.37
CA ARG A 63 -1.23 7.93 -6.87
C ARG A 63 -1.80 9.05 -6.01
N GLN A 64 -1.64 8.97 -4.69
CA GLN A 64 -2.02 10.06 -3.80
C GLN A 64 -1.21 11.34 -4.04
N GLU A 65 0.08 11.21 -4.32
CA GLU A 65 0.93 12.35 -4.71
C GLU A 65 0.45 12.98 -6.02
N GLN A 66 0.23 12.17 -7.06
CA GLN A 66 -0.30 12.63 -8.33
C GLN A 66 -1.67 13.31 -8.20
N TYR A 67 -2.54 12.80 -7.33
CA TYR A 67 -3.81 13.44 -7.02
C TYR A 67 -3.60 14.85 -6.46
N ARG A 68 -2.74 14.97 -5.43
CA ARG A 68 -2.41 16.27 -4.81
C ARG A 68 -1.84 17.26 -5.82
N GLU A 69 -0.95 16.82 -6.70
CA GLU A 69 -0.38 17.64 -7.77
C GLU A 69 -1.43 18.08 -8.80
N THR A 70 -2.41 17.22 -9.11
CA THR A 70 -3.44 17.49 -10.13
C THR A 70 -4.47 18.52 -9.66
N ILE A 71 -4.72 18.61 -8.35
CA ILE A 71 -5.69 19.55 -7.76
C ILE A 71 -5.05 20.83 -7.21
N SER A 72 -3.71 20.92 -7.19
CA SER A 72 -2.96 22.09 -6.73
C SER A 72 -2.86 23.18 -7.79
#